data_AF-A0A7E4V901-F1
#
_entry.id   AF-A0A7E4V901-F1
#
_cell.length_a   1.000
_cell.length_b   1.000
_cell.length_c   1.000
_cell.angle_alpha   90.00
_cell.angle_beta   90.00
_cell.angle_gamma   90.00
#
_symmetry.space_group_name_H-M   'P 1'
#
loop_
_entity.id
_entity.type
_entity.pdbx_description
1 polymer ?
#
loop_
_entity_poly.entity_id
_entity_poly.type
_entity_poly.pdbx_seq_one_letter_code
_entity_poly.pdbx_strand_id
1 'polypeptide(L)'
;MFSKIILVAAMLAVVSSQSQDLGPCIGNVCPTGYNCVNSRCVSGSSTTCVDKVGPNGVSDCPNVARLCNNSIYYSLMTEQCPKTCGRCTSG
;
A
#
# COMPACT_ATOMS: atom_id res chain seq x y z
N MET A 1 17.59 28.74 9.37
CA MET A 1 18.99 28.95 9.84
C MET A 1 19.80 27.72 9.50
N PHE A 2 20.68 27.89 8.50
CA PHE A 2 21.90 27.15 8.16
C PHE A 2 21.92 25.62 8.26
N SER A 3 22.02 24.97 7.10
CA SER A 3 23.30 24.35 6.75
C SER A 3 23.36 24.14 5.24
N LYS A 4 23.70 25.22 4.52
CA LYS A 4 24.97 25.36 3.80
C LYS A 4 25.05 24.42 2.59
N ILE A 5 24.88 24.98 1.39
CA ILE A 5 25.96 25.10 0.38
C ILE A 5 26.40 23.70 -0.05
N ILE A 6 26.03 23.19 -1.24
CA ILE A 6 26.84 23.33 -2.47
C ILE A 6 25.87 23.36 -3.69
N LEU A 7 25.74 24.45 -4.44
CA LEU A 7 26.55 24.74 -5.64
C LEU A 7 26.56 23.65 -6.73
N VAL A 8 25.47 22.92 -6.96
CA VAL A 8 25.36 22.09 -8.16
C VAL A 8 24.37 22.71 -9.13
N ALA A 9 24.95 23.37 -10.11
CA ALA A 9 24.32 23.93 -11.29
C ALA A 9 23.55 22.88 -12.07
N ALA A 10 22.45 23.34 -12.68
CA ALA A 10 21.96 22.99 -14.01
C ALA A 10 21.79 21.50 -14.41
N MET A 11 20.63 21.27 -15.03
CA MET A 11 20.29 20.18 -15.95
C MET A 11 19.84 18.83 -15.33
N LEU A 12 18.56 18.53 -15.59
CA LEU A 12 17.92 17.21 -15.56
C LEU A 12 17.97 16.41 -14.25
N ALA A 13 17.03 16.69 -13.35
CA ALA A 13 16.22 15.61 -12.79
C ALA A 13 14.96 16.20 -12.18
N VAL A 14 13.82 15.87 -12.77
CA VAL A 14 12.57 15.79 -12.02
C VAL A 14 12.79 14.70 -10.98
N VAL A 15 13.38 15.02 -9.82
CA VAL A 15 13.31 14.11 -8.67
C VAL A 15 11.95 14.34 -8.04
N SER A 16 10.97 13.69 -8.65
CA SER A 16 9.60 13.58 -8.18
C SER A 16 9.62 13.21 -6.70
N SER A 17 9.03 14.07 -5.88
CA SER A 17 8.68 13.81 -4.49
C SER A 17 7.97 12.45 -4.38
N GLN A 18 8.54 11.49 -3.64
CA GLN A 18 7.96 10.26 -3.02
C GLN A 18 9.03 9.14 -3.01
N SER A 19 9.82 8.98 -1.93
CA SER A 19 9.55 8.04 -0.82
C SER A 19 10.39 6.76 -0.93
N GLN A 20 11.44 6.67 -0.10
CA GLN A 20 12.17 5.45 0.31
C GLN A 20 12.39 4.38 -0.77
N ASP A 21 13.17 4.71 -1.79
CA ASP A 21 13.74 3.73 -2.72
C ASP A 21 14.82 2.89 -2.04
N LEU A 22 14.58 1.57 -1.92
CA LEU A 22 15.53 0.62 -1.33
C LEU A 22 16.60 0.16 -2.33
N GLY A 23 16.25 0.10 -3.63
CA GLY A 23 17.13 -0.36 -4.70
C GLY A 23 16.38 -0.91 -5.92
N PRO A 24 17.09 -1.46 -6.92
CA PRO A 24 16.47 -2.14 -8.06
C PRO A 24 15.86 -3.49 -7.64
N CYS A 25 14.72 -3.87 -8.22
CA CYS A 25 14.21 -5.24 -8.07
C CYS A 25 14.97 -6.22 -8.95
N ILE A 26 15.26 -7.40 -8.40
CA ILE A 26 15.91 -8.50 -9.15
C ILE A 26 14.82 -9.51 -9.48
N GLY A 27 14.51 -9.67 -10.77
CA GLY A 27 13.50 -10.63 -11.22
C GLY A 27 12.11 -10.43 -10.57
N ASN A 28 11.66 -9.18 -10.45
CA ASN A 28 10.41 -8.80 -9.76
C ASN A 28 10.36 -9.10 -8.25
N VAL A 29 11.50 -9.40 -7.62
CA VAL A 29 11.58 -9.68 -6.17
C VAL A 29 12.14 -8.47 -5.43
N CYS A 30 11.49 -8.13 -4.31
CA CYS A 30 11.92 -7.15 -3.32
C CYS A 30 11.82 -7.76 -1.91
N PRO A 31 12.53 -7.21 -0.91
CA PRO A 31 12.36 -7.60 0.50
C PRO A 31 10.92 -7.43 0.99
N THR A 32 10.56 -8.15 2.06
CA THR A 32 9.21 -8.11 2.65
C THR A 32 8.76 -6.69 2.95
N GLY A 33 7.55 -6.32 2.50
CA GLY A 33 7.00 -4.97 2.67
C GLY A 33 7.37 -3.99 1.55
N TYR A 34 8.01 -4.44 0.47
CA TYR A 34 8.36 -3.62 -0.69
C TYR A 34 7.75 -4.20 -1.97
N ASN A 35 7.34 -3.31 -2.88
CA ASN A 35 6.81 -3.70 -4.18
C ASN A 35 7.76 -3.27 -5.30
N CYS A 36 7.88 -4.08 -6.35
CA CYS A 36 8.65 -3.74 -7.55
C CYS A 36 7.80 -2.86 -8.46
N VAL A 37 8.11 -1.56 -8.50
CA VAL A 37 7.45 -0.56 -9.35
C VAL A 37 8.52 0.10 -10.21
N ASN A 38 8.33 0.11 -11.54
CA ASN A 38 9.26 0.69 -12.50
C ASN A 38 10.73 0.24 -12.28
N SER A 39 10.92 -1.07 -12.10
CA SER A 39 12.22 -1.70 -11.80
C SER A 39 12.89 -1.27 -10.49
N ARG A 40 12.13 -0.66 -9.55
CA ARG A 40 12.61 -0.29 -8.22
C ARG A 40 11.76 -0.89 -7.10
N CYS A 41 12.43 -1.29 -6.04
CA CYS A 41 11.82 -1.63 -4.77
C CYS A 41 11.46 -0.32 -4.06
N VAL A 42 10.18 0.01 -4.09
CA VAL A 42 9.60 1.10 -3.32
C VAL A 42 8.97 0.51 -2.07
N SER A 43 8.95 1.28 -0.98
CA SER A 43 8.16 0.92 0.20
C SER A 43 6.77 0.55 -0.30
N GLY A 44 6.43 -0.72 -0.12
CA GLY A 44 5.06 -1.12 -0.26
C GLY A 44 4.41 -0.45 0.92
N SER A 45 3.72 0.65 0.69
CA SER A 45 2.52 0.94 1.46
C SER A 45 1.61 -0.26 1.24
N SER A 46 1.91 -1.36 1.92
CA SER A 46 1.00 -2.43 2.17
C SER A 46 0.02 -1.83 3.15
N THR A 47 -0.91 -1.03 2.63
CA THR A 47 -2.28 -1.18 3.09
C THR A 47 -2.59 -2.63 2.78
N THR A 48 -2.29 -3.53 3.72
CA THR A 48 -2.51 -4.96 3.59
C THR A 48 -4.02 -5.11 3.45
N CYS A 49 -4.49 -5.01 2.21
CA CYS A 49 -5.90 -5.01 1.90
C CYS A 49 -6.33 -6.45 1.72
N VAL A 50 -6.44 -7.10 2.87
CA VAL A 50 -6.88 -8.49 2.97
C VAL A 50 -8.08 -8.53 3.88
N ASP A 51 -8.99 -9.43 3.57
CA ASP A 51 -10.09 -9.73 4.47
C ASP A 51 -9.52 -10.41 5.72
N LYS A 52 -9.96 -9.95 6.89
CA LYS A 52 -9.56 -10.56 8.15
C LYS A 52 -10.22 -11.93 8.29
N VAL A 53 -9.53 -12.80 9.01
CA VAL A 53 -9.99 -14.15 9.33
C VAL A 53 -10.38 -14.22 10.81
N GLY A 54 -11.38 -15.04 11.10
CA GLY A 54 -11.78 -15.32 12.48
C GLY A 54 -10.82 -16.28 13.19
N PRO A 55 -11.12 -16.69 14.43
CA PRO A 55 -10.31 -17.64 15.21
C PRO A 55 -10.16 -19.02 14.54
N ASN A 56 -11.09 -19.37 13.64
CA ASN A 56 -11.09 -20.58 12.82
C ASN A 56 -10.16 -20.49 11.59
N GLY A 57 -9.51 -19.33 11.36
CA GLY A 57 -8.66 -19.10 10.20
C GLY A 57 -9.42 -18.90 8.88
N VAL A 58 -10.75 -18.79 8.92
CA VAL A 58 -11.60 -18.58 7.74
C VAL A 58 -12.15 -17.16 7.77
N SER A 59 -12.27 -16.54 6.60
CA SER A 59 -12.92 -15.24 6.47
C SER A 59 -14.40 -15.42 6.17
N ASP A 60 -15.26 -14.85 7.02
CA ASP A 60 -16.71 -14.83 6.82
C ASP A 60 -17.15 -13.77 5.80
N CYS A 61 -16.23 -12.92 5.34
CA CYS A 61 -16.51 -11.79 4.44
C CYS A 61 -17.34 -12.16 3.19
N PRO A 62 -17.12 -13.29 2.49
CA PRO A 62 -17.95 -13.68 1.34
C PRO A 62 -19.43 -13.85 1.69
N ASN A 63 -19.73 -14.35 2.89
CA ASN A 63 -21.11 -14.59 3.35
C ASN A 63 -21.83 -13.30 3.75
N VAL A 64 -21.07 -12.25 4.08
CA VAL A 64 -21.60 -10.95 4.52
C VAL A 64 -21.38 -9.82 3.52
N ALA A 65 -20.96 -10.12 2.29
CA ALA A 65 -20.69 -9.11 1.24
C ALA A 65 -21.87 -8.15 0.98
N ARG A 66 -23.11 -8.61 1.16
CA ARG A 66 -24.31 -7.75 1.05
C ARG A 66 -24.32 -6.60 2.07
N LEU A 67 -23.63 -6.75 3.19
CA LEU A 67 -23.50 -5.72 4.23
C LEU A 67 -22.55 -4.60 3.86
N CYS A 68 -21.77 -4.72 2.78
CA CYS A 68 -20.84 -3.66 2.37
C CYS A 68 -21.57 -2.32 2.24
N ASN A 69 -22.73 -2.27 1.58
CA ASN A 69 -23.46 -1.00 1.38
C ASN A 69 -24.45 -0.65 2.50
N ASN A 70 -24.48 -1.44 3.59
CA ASN A 70 -25.31 -1.12 4.74
C ASN A 70 -24.60 -0.06 5.59
N SER A 71 -25.23 1.08 5.82
CA SER A 71 -24.65 2.22 6.56
C SER A 71 -24.17 1.85 7.97
N ILE A 72 -24.88 0.96 8.65
CA ILE A 72 -24.55 0.50 10.01
C ILE A 72 -23.26 -0.32 10.00
N TYR A 73 -23.08 -1.18 8.99
CA TYR A 73 -21.94 -2.08 8.87
C TYR A 73 -20.82 -1.54 7.99
N TYR A 74 -20.98 -0.35 7.41
CA TYR A 74 -20.06 0.20 6.43
C TYR A 74 -18.63 0.30 6.97
N SER A 75 -18.46 0.88 8.17
CA SER A 75 -17.14 0.99 8.81
C SER A 75 -16.55 -0.37 9.12
N LEU A 76 -17.33 -1.24 9.77
CA LEU A 76 -16.90 -2.59 10.13
C LEU A 76 -16.46 -3.40 8.91
N MET A 77 -17.23 -3.38 7.83
CA MET A 77 -16.91 -4.07 6.59
C MET A 77 -15.69 -3.46 5.89
N THR A 78 -15.43 -2.17 6.07
CA THR A 78 -14.20 -1.53 5.57
C THR A 78 -12.96 -2.01 6.33
N GLU A 79 -13.06 -2.23 7.63
CA GLU A 79 -11.93 -2.70 8.44
C GLU A 79 -11.72 -4.21 8.37
N GLN A 80 -12.80 -4.98 8.38
CA GLN A 80 -12.76 -6.44 8.44
C GLN A 80 -12.71 -7.08 7.06
N CYS A 81 -13.40 -6.48 6.08
CA CYS A 81 -13.59 -7.03 4.75
C CYS A 81 -13.24 -6.05 3.63
N PRO A 82 -12.10 -5.32 3.70
CA PRO A 82 -11.77 -4.28 2.72
C PRO A 82 -11.63 -4.84 1.31
N LYS A 83 -11.16 -6.08 1.15
CA LYS A 83 -10.99 -6.72 -0.16
C LYS A 83 -12.33 -7.16 -0.72
N THR A 84 -13.15 -7.84 0.08
CA THR A 84 -14.50 -8.27 -0.32
C THR A 84 -15.39 -7.08 -0.70
N CYS A 85 -15.28 -5.95 0.00
CA CYS A 85 -16.06 -4.75 -0.31
C CYS A 85 -15.43 -3.84 -1.38
N GLY A 86 -14.29 -4.20 -1.97
CA GLY A 86 -13.60 -3.38 -2.98
C GLY A 86 -13.07 -2.05 -2.46
N ARG A 87 -12.71 -1.98 -1.17
CA ARG A 87 -12.26 -0.78 -0.45
C ARG A 87 -10.75 -0.72 -0.24
N CYS A 88 -10.00 -1.51 -0.99
CA CYS A 88 -8.56 -1.40 -1.05
C CYS A 88 -8.16 -0.05 -1.67
N THR A 89 -7.93 0.96 -0.85
CA THR A 89 -7.26 2.18 -1.31
C THR A 89 -5.77 1.93 -1.25
N SER A 90 -5.16 1.77 -2.43
CA SER A 90 -3.71 1.85 -2.59
C SER A 90 -3.28 3.28 -2.24
N GLY A 91 -2.58 3.46 -1.12
CA GLY A 91 -2.01 4.74 -0.72
C GLY A 91 -0.52 4.79 -0.97
#